data_AF-A0A3P7PBP8-F1
#
_entry.id   AF-A0A3P7PBP8-F1
#
_cell.length_a   1.000
_cell.length_b   1.000
_cell.length_c   1.000
_cell.angle_alpha   90.00
_cell.angle_beta   90.00
_cell.angle_gamma   90.00
#
_symmetry.space_group_name_H-M   'P 1'
#
loop_
_entity.id
_entity.type
_entity.pdbx_description
1 polymer ?
#
loop_
_entity_poly.entity_id
_entity_poly.type
_entity_poly.pdbx_seq_one_letter_code
_entity_poly.pdbx_strand_id
1 'polypeptide(L)'
;MNTYNECQLEYRDKCKGRIKLQLQIAGKPVSDDKVEEMLDSTNPSVFTEALMEQTEAAKRSLLEIEARHADILKLERSIEEMRDLFSEIALLVDQQFIPELKFAFLASFPTVVLTH
;
A
#
# COMPACT_ATOMS: atom_id res chain seq x y z
N MET A 1 -25.37 51.24 0.75
CA MET A 1 -23.98 50.96 0.30
C MET A 1 -23.22 50.12 1.32
N ASN A 2 -23.18 50.48 2.62
CA ASN A 2 -22.56 49.61 3.65
C ASN A 2 -23.19 48.22 3.77
N THR A 3 -24.52 48.12 3.78
CA THR A 3 -25.22 46.82 3.88
C THR A 3 -24.92 45.87 2.72
N TYR A 4 -24.68 46.38 1.51
CA TYR A 4 -24.31 45.56 0.36
C TYR A 4 -22.87 45.04 0.51
N ASN A 5 -21.93 45.90 0.90
CA ASN A 5 -20.55 45.48 1.17
C ASN A 5 -20.45 44.48 2.31
N GLU A 6 -21.19 44.68 3.40
CA GLU A 6 -21.28 43.72 4.51
C GLU A 6 -21.80 42.37 4.04
N CYS A 7 -22.86 42.35 3.23
CA CYS A 7 -23.41 41.12 2.65
C CYS A 7 -22.40 40.41 1.74
N GLN A 8 -21.63 41.16 0.94
CA GLN A 8 -20.58 40.60 0.08
C GLN A 8 -19.42 40.00 0.87
N LEU A 9 -18.98 40.67 1.94
CA LEU A 9 -17.93 40.16 2.83
C LEU A 9 -18.39 38.88 3.53
N GLU A 10 -19.62 38.85 4.04
CA GLU A 10 -20.18 37.65 4.68
C GLU A 10 -20.29 36.47 3.70
N TYR A 11 -20.66 36.75 2.44
CA TYR A 11 -20.69 35.72 1.39
C TYR A 11 -19.29 35.19 1.07
N ARG A 12 -18.29 36.07 0.98
CA ARG A 12 -16.87 35.69 0.78
C ARG A 12 -16.39 34.76 1.90
N ASP A 13 -16.64 35.14 3.15
CA ASP A 13 -16.23 34.36 4.32
C ASP A 13 -16.90 32.97 4.36
N LYS A 14 -18.19 32.90 4.01
CA LYS A 14 -18.90 31.63 3.86
C LYS A 14 -18.28 30.74 2.78
N CYS A 15 -17.95 31.31 1.61
CA CYS A 15 -17.31 30.58 0.52
C CYS A 15 -15.92 30.06 0.93
N LYS A 16 -15.10 30.90 1.57
CA LYS A 16 -13.79 30.51 2.11
C LYS A 16 -13.91 29.36 3.11
N GLY A 17 -14.86 29.44 4.05
CA GLY A 17 -15.12 28.38 5.02
C GLY A 17 -15.51 27.05 4.35
N ARG A 18 -16.33 27.10 3.30
CA ARG A 18 -16.70 25.90 2.53
C ARG A 18 -15.51 25.26 1.82
N ILE A 19 -14.64 26.07 1.19
CA ILE A 19 -13.45 25.56 0.51
C ILE A 19 -12.49 24.90 1.49
N LYS A 20 -12.26 25.53 2.64
CA LYS A 20 -11.44 24.97 3.72
C LYS A 20 -11.95 23.62 4.22
N LEU A 21 -13.27 23.50 4.41
CA LEU A 21 -13.90 22.25 4.80
C LEU A 21 -13.74 21.16 3.73
N GLN A 22 -13.90 21.49 2.45
CA GLN A 22 -13.71 20.53 1.35
C GLN A 22 -12.26 20.02 1.28
N LEU A 23 -11.28 20.90 1.48
CA LEU A 23 -9.87 20.52 1.54
C LEU A 23 -9.57 19.61 2.75
N GLN A 24 -10.17 19.90 3.91
CA GLN A 24 -10.06 19.02 5.08
C GLN A 24 -10.67 17.64 4.86
N ILE A 25 -11.87 17.57 4.26
CA ILE A 25 -12.53 16.29 3.92
C ILE A 25 -11.68 15.50 2.93
N ALA A 26 -11.04 16.17 1.98
CA ALA A 26 -10.12 15.56 1.03
C ALA A 26 -8.78 15.12 1.65
N GLY A 27 -8.59 15.28 2.96
CA GLY A 27 -7.41 14.80 3.69
C GLY A 27 -6.22 15.78 3.66
N LYS A 28 -6.43 17.04 3.24
CA LYS A 28 -5.38 18.07 3.25
C LYS A 28 -5.82 19.26 4.12
N PRO A 29 -5.55 19.26 5.43
CA PRO A 29 -5.82 20.42 6.27
C PRO A 29 -4.95 21.59 5.83
N VAL A 30 -5.57 22.71 5.43
CA VAL A 30 -4.88 23.92 4.98
C VAL A 30 -5.13 25.05 5.98
N SER A 31 -4.09 25.82 6.29
CA SER A 31 -4.18 27.01 7.15
C SER A 31 -4.99 28.12 6.48
N ASP A 32 -5.52 29.03 7.29
CA ASP A 32 -6.36 30.11 6.78
C ASP A 32 -5.62 31.04 5.79
N ASP A 33 -4.36 31.37 6.12
CA ASP A 33 -3.48 32.18 5.28
C ASP A 33 -3.21 31.53 3.93
N LYS A 34 -3.02 30.21 3.91
CA LYS A 34 -2.76 29.48 2.68
C LYS A 34 -4.02 29.36 1.82
N VAL A 35 -5.21 29.24 2.43
CA VAL A 35 -6.48 29.31 1.68
C VAL A 35 -6.65 30.70 1.05
N GLU A 36 -6.28 31.77 1.74
CA GLU A 36 -6.31 33.12 1.14
C GLU A 36 -5.35 33.25 -0.04
N GLU A 37 -4.11 32.78 0.11
CA GLU A 37 -3.14 32.77 -0.99
C GLU A 37 -3.68 31.99 -2.22
N MET A 38 -4.38 30.88 -1.99
CA MET A 38 -5.01 30.10 -3.05
C MET A 38 -6.21 30.81 -3.69
N LEU A 39 -6.97 31.60 -2.93
CA LEU A 39 -8.09 32.41 -3.44
C LEU A 39 -7.62 33.63 -4.23
N ASP A 40 -6.48 34.20 -3.86
CA ASP A 40 -5.84 35.31 -4.59
C ASP A 40 -5.19 34.82 -5.89
N SER A 41 -4.90 33.52 -5.99
CA SER A 41 -4.40 32.92 -7.22
C SER A 41 -5.47 32.90 -8.31
N THR A 42 -5.11 33.35 -9.52
CA THR A 42 -6.03 33.37 -10.68
C THR A 42 -6.25 31.98 -11.30
N ASN A 43 -5.57 30.95 -10.81
CA ASN A 43 -5.58 29.62 -11.42
C ASN A 43 -6.38 28.60 -10.58
N PRO A 44 -7.51 28.09 -11.11
CA PRO A 44 -8.31 27.07 -10.43
C PRO A 44 -7.56 25.75 -10.17
N SER A 45 -6.46 25.47 -10.89
CA SER A 45 -5.72 24.21 -10.74
C SER A 45 -5.01 24.06 -9.39
N VAL A 46 -4.80 25.17 -8.67
CA VAL A 46 -4.13 25.17 -7.36
C VAL A 46 -4.87 24.30 -6.33
N PHE A 47 -6.20 24.17 -6.46
CA PHE A 47 -7.01 23.31 -5.60
C PHE A 47 -6.91 21.82 -5.98
N THR A 48 -6.57 21.49 -7.22
CA THR A 48 -6.53 20.11 -7.73
C THR A 48 -5.13 19.51 -7.77
N GLU A 49 -4.08 20.31 -7.98
CA GLU A 49 -2.68 19.84 -7.99
C GLU A 49 -2.30 19.09 -6.71
N ALA A 50 -2.68 19.67 -5.58
CA ALA A 50 -2.49 19.09 -4.26
C ALA A 50 -3.09 17.69 -4.11
N LEU A 51 -4.25 17.45 -4.72
CA LEU A 51 -4.99 16.19 -4.66
C LEU A 51 -4.42 15.17 -5.66
N MET A 52 -4.01 15.63 -6.84
CA MET A 52 -3.38 14.79 -7.85
C MET A 52 -2.05 14.22 -7.35
N GLU A 53 -1.22 15.03 -6.69
CA GLU A 53 0.06 14.58 -6.13
C GLU A 53 -0.12 13.44 -5.11
N GLN A 54 -1.07 13.59 -4.17
CA GLN A 54 -1.39 12.55 -3.19
C GLN A 54 -1.89 11.27 -3.86
N THR A 55 -2.73 11.42 -4.88
CA THR A 55 -3.27 10.29 -5.65
C THR A 55 -2.16 9.51 -6.36
N GLU A 56 -1.20 10.22 -6.97
CA GLU A 56 -0.07 9.59 -7.65
C GLU A 56 0.91 8.92 -6.68
N ALA A 57 1.16 9.53 -5.52
CA ALA A 57 1.98 8.91 -4.47
C ALA A 57 1.33 7.62 -3.93
N ALA A 58 0.02 7.65 -3.66
CA ALA A 58 -0.72 6.48 -3.21
C ALA A 58 -0.71 5.36 -4.27
N LYS A 59 -0.92 5.68 -5.54
CA LYS A 59 -0.81 4.71 -6.66
C LYS A 59 0.56 4.06 -6.72
N ARG A 60 1.64 4.83 -6.61
CA ARG A 60 3.01 4.29 -6.63
C ARG A 60 3.26 3.33 -5.47
N SER A 61 2.84 3.72 -4.27
CA SER A 61 2.95 2.84 -3.09
C SER A 61 2.16 1.54 -3.27
N LEU A 62 0.97 1.61 -3.89
CA LEU A 62 0.15 0.43 -4.16
C LEU A 62 0.84 -0.50 -5.17
N LEU A 63 1.37 0.05 -6.26
CA LEU A 63 2.12 -0.72 -7.26
C LEU A 63 3.34 -1.43 -6.65
N GLU A 64 4.05 -0.78 -5.72
CA GLU A 64 5.15 -1.40 -5.00
C GLU A 64 4.67 -2.57 -4.12
N ILE A 65 3.55 -2.40 -3.40
CA ILE A 65 2.95 -3.47 -2.60
C ILE A 65 2.55 -4.66 -3.48
N GLU A 66 1.92 -4.41 -4.63
CA GLU A 66 1.54 -5.45 -5.59
C GLU A 66 2.74 -6.20 -6.14
N ALA A 67 3.83 -5.50 -6.49
CA ALA A 67 5.06 -6.12 -6.94
C ALA A 67 5.68 -7.02 -5.85
N ARG A 68 5.75 -6.53 -4.61
CA ARG A 68 6.24 -7.31 -3.46
C ARG A 68 5.38 -8.55 -3.21
N HIS A 69 4.06 -8.41 -3.31
CA HIS A 69 3.14 -9.53 -3.17
C HIS A 69 3.36 -10.60 -4.24
N ALA A 70 3.55 -10.18 -5.50
CA ALA A 70 3.87 -11.11 -6.58
C ALA A 70 5.19 -11.86 -6.35
N ASP A 71 6.20 -11.20 -5.79
CA ASP A 71 7.48 -11.83 -5.47
C ASP A 71 7.36 -12.84 -4.31
N ILE A 72 6.55 -12.51 -3.29
CA ILE A 72 6.26 -13.43 -2.18
C ILE A 72 5.57 -14.70 -2.72
N LEU A 73 4.55 -14.56 -3.57
CA LEU A 73 3.85 -15.72 -4.15
C LEU A 73 4.78 -16.63 -4.98
N LYS A 74 5.75 -16.04 -5.70
CA LYS A 74 6.77 -16.83 -6.42
C LYS A 74 7.67 -17.59 -5.44
N LEU A 75 8.07 -16.94 -4.35
CA LEU A 75 8.90 -17.57 -3.32
C LEU A 75 8.15 -18.73 -2.65
N GLU A 76 6.90 -18.52 -2.26
CA GLU A 76 6.04 -19.56 -1.66
C GLU A 76 5.91 -20.76 -2.60
N ARG A 77 5.64 -20.52 -3.89
CA ARG A 77 5.60 -21.59 -4.89
C ARG A 77 6.91 -22.35 -5.01
N SER A 78 8.04 -21.65 -5.03
CA SER A 78 9.36 -22.30 -5.07
C SER A 78 9.61 -23.16 -3.84
N ILE A 79 9.13 -22.76 -2.66
CA ILE A 79 9.22 -23.56 -1.42
C ILE A 79 8.32 -24.79 -1.50
N GLU A 80 7.10 -24.66 -2.03
CA GLU A 80 6.20 -25.80 -2.26
C GLU A 80 6.83 -26.82 -3.22
N GLU A 81 7.37 -26.37 -4.35
CA GLU A 81 8.07 -27.22 -5.31
C GLU A 81 9.26 -27.95 -4.66
N MET A 82 10.06 -27.26 -3.84
CA MET A 82 11.15 -27.91 -3.09
C MET A 82 10.64 -28.95 -2.09
N ARG A 83 9.56 -28.66 -1.36
CA ARG A 83 8.93 -29.61 -0.42
C ARG A 83 8.47 -30.87 -1.15
N ASP A 84 7.87 -30.70 -2.31
CA ASP A 84 7.36 -31.81 -3.11
C ASP A 84 8.52 -32.67 -3.65
N LEU A 85 9.61 -32.05 -4.13
CA LEU A 85 10.84 -32.77 -4.50
C LEU A 85 11.44 -33.56 -3.33
N PHE A 86 11.53 -32.97 -2.13
CA PHE A 86 12.03 -33.68 -0.96
C PHE A 86 11.13 -34.85 -0.56
N SER A 87 9.81 -34.71 -0.72
CA SER A 87 8.84 -35.77 -0.46
C SER A 87 8.98 -36.93 -1.45
N GLU A 88 9.19 -36.63 -2.73
CA GLU A 88 9.45 -37.65 -3.76
C GLU A 88 10.76 -38.40 -3.50
N ILE A 89 11.82 -37.70 -3.11
CA ILE A 89 13.12 -38.32 -2.77
C ILE A 89 12.97 -39.22 -1.54
N ALA A 90 12.24 -38.77 -0.51
CA ALA A 90 12.00 -39.58 0.69
C ALA A 90 11.28 -40.90 0.34
N LEU A 91 10.26 -40.85 -0.52
CA LEU A 91 9.55 -42.04 -1.01
C LEU A 91 10.47 -42.97 -1.81
N LEU A 92 11.33 -42.42 -2.68
CA LEU A 92 12.27 -43.21 -3.47
C LEU A 92 13.31 -43.93 -2.58
N VAL A 93 13.86 -43.23 -1.58
CA VAL A 93 14.79 -43.80 -0.58
C VAL A 93 14.09 -44.90 0.23
N ASP A 94 12.81 -44.69 0.56
CA ASP A 94 12.01 -45.68 1.27
C ASP A 94 11.80 -46.98 0.47
N GLN A 95 11.72 -46.88 -0.86
CA GLN A 95 11.55 -48.01 -1.76
C GLN A 95 12.86 -48.67 -2.20
N GLN A 96 14.00 -47.95 -2.19
CA GLN A 96 15.26 -48.41 -2.83
C GLN A 96 16.42 -48.81 -1.88
N PHE A 97 16.44 -48.43 -0.60
CA PHE A 97 17.67 -48.58 0.23
C PHE A 97 17.59 -49.55 1.43
N ILE A 98 18.72 -50.25 1.64
CA ILE A 98 19.09 -51.06 2.81
C ILE A 98 19.03 -50.17 4.08
N PRO A 99 18.55 -50.68 5.23
CA PRO A 99 18.20 -49.90 6.44
C PRO A 99 19.24 -48.91 6.97
N GLU A 100 20.54 -49.10 6.71
CA GLU A 100 21.59 -48.20 7.19
C GLU A 100 21.63 -46.83 6.49
N LEU A 101 21.24 -46.73 5.21
CA LEU A 101 21.22 -45.43 4.52
C LEU A 101 19.97 -44.58 4.88
N LYS A 102 18.88 -45.22 5.31
CA LYS A 102 17.67 -44.49 5.78
C LYS A 102 17.96 -43.60 6.99
N PHE A 103 18.77 -44.09 7.93
CA PHE A 103 19.13 -43.35 9.15
C PHE A 103 19.95 -42.09 8.84
N ALA A 104 20.89 -42.17 7.90
CA ALA A 104 21.71 -41.02 7.51
C ALA A 104 20.90 -39.92 6.79
N PHE A 105 19.95 -40.31 5.94
CA PHE A 105 19.10 -39.35 5.22
C PHE A 105 18.12 -38.64 6.18
N LEU A 106 17.36 -39.38 6.99
CA LEU A 106 16.41 -38.81 7.96
C LEU A 106 17.11 -37.91 9.01
N ALA A 107 18.35 -38.21 9.39
CA ALA A 107 19.13 -37.38 10.30
C ALA A 107 19.64 -36.08 9.66
N SER A 108 19.69 -36.00 8.32
CA SER A 108 20.12 -34.80 7.59
C SER A 108 18.99 -33.81 7.32
N PHE A 109 17.72 -34.20 7.51
CA PHE A 109 16.60 -33.26 7.43
C PHE A 109 16.44 -32.54 8.76
N PRO A 110 16.45 -31.20 8.79
CA PRO A 110 16.06 -30.48 9.98
C PRO A 110 14.63 -30.89 10.35
N THR A 111 14.41 -31.22 11.62
CA THR A 111 13.20 -31.82 12.22
C THR A 111 11.95 -30.92 12.16
N VAL A 112 11.89 -29.95 11.24
CA VAL A 112 10.92 -28.85 11.20
C VAL A 112 9.70 -29.17 10.32
N VAL A 113 9.68 -30.27 9.56
CA VAL A 113 8.57 -30.58 8.64
C VAL A 113 7.62 -31.68 9.15
N LEU A 114 7.44 -31.80 10.48
CA LEU A 114 6.50 -32.78 11.07
C LEU A 114 5.51 -32.18 12.07
N THR A 115 5.27 -30.86 12.02
CA THR A 115 4.15 -30.23 12.72
C THR A 115 3.50 -29.17 11.84
N HIS A 116 2.64 -29.58 10.90
CA HIS A 116 1.19 -29.33 10.95
C HIS A 116 0.45 -29.97 9.76
#